data_AF-A0A2N3KN14-F1
#
_entry.id   AF-A0A2N3KN14-F1
#
_cell.length_a   1.000
_cell.length_b   1.000
_cell.length_c   1.000
_cell.angle_alpha   90.00
_cell.angle_beta   90.00
_cell.angle_gamma   90.00
#
_symmetry.space_group_name_H-M   'P 1'
#
loop_
_entity.id
_entity.type
_entity.pdbx_description
1 polymer ?
#
loop_
_entity_poly.entity_id
_entity_poly.type
_entity_poly.pdbx_seq_one_letter_code
_entity_poly.pdbx_strand_id
1 'polypeptide(L)'
;MTLSVVENRLSQFQIETEDFVKFQRVSDVVFAPMGQRAKQFYQIIENLPGTKAGSDEIAKLVPLLEAHWTRLFNGKADRKLSDQAAELAALHARAQIAPASIITALAGVQQSLTTAIFGRFRWNVGQAGELVALANSALMFDLNLLLERPGSQPQSNAQSTDGSNAMSETEFADRLMDRTMDMSVAINAGVISNAKMMRGLQQVDDRARSISSAVDEMVAGINSINENSTVAAANAAEAIEATRNGQQTVSNAVAGMNDIADAVSDASNRVGILAEASERIGEIVQSIEDIASQTNLLALNATIEAARAGEAGKGFAVVAGEVKSLSQQTARATEEIRQRIGNLQEEMRNIVDAMARGTDAVTNGQQVIGEVSTRIEDIGFKMADSTRRIEDISHILAEQTRAADAVQTGISDIADQTGEQVGAIRDIIDVIGDVEKLIDVQISELVQYEIPNRTIRSAKADHSVYCKQIAEILAGLASEHDESMGKSTTCRFGKWYDSPASEPFRHLPAFKAILAPHRTQHEEGAAALAAYRKKDMAGAQAHFARMEKATRETLDTLGALATEARSITQQ
;
A
#
# COMPACT_ATOMS: atom_id res chain seq x y z
N MET A 1 -37.92 -43.22 -41.58
CA MET A 1 -37.23 -43.24 -40.27
C MET A 1 -37.01 -41.79 -39.89
N THR A 2 -37.66 -41.33 -38.82
CA THR A 2 -37.49 -39.97 -38.29
C THR A 2 -36.15 -39.89 -37.55
N LEU A 3 -35.25 -39.01 -38.01
CA LEU A 3 -34.01 -38.69 -37.31
C LEU A 3 -34.33 -38.11 -35.93
N SER A 4 -33.52 -38.46 -34.92
CA SER A 4 -33.67 -37.89 -33.58
C SER A 4 -33.41 -36.37 -33.60
N VAL A 5 -33.94 -35.63 -32.62
CA VAL A 5 -33.69 -34.18 -32.46
C VAL A 5 -32.19 -33.85 -32.45
N VAL A 6 -31.35 -34.77 -31.98
CA VAL A 6 -29.90 -34.62 -31.91
C VAL A 6 -29.24 -34.86 -33.27
N GLU A 7 -29.72 -35.84 -34.04
CA GLU A 7 -29.26 -36.09 -35.42
C GLU A 7 -29.62 -34.92 -36.35
N ASN A 8 -30.78 -34.28 -36.14
CA ASN A 8 -31.16 -33.05 -36.84
C ASN A 8 -30.29 -31.83 -36.47
N ARG A 9 -29.60 -31.86 -35.32
CA ARG A 9 -28.65 -30.80 -34.95
C ARG A 9 -27.25 -31.07 -35.50
N LEU A 10 -26.82 -32.33 -35.62
CA LEU A 10 -25.54 -32.69 -36.26
C LEU A 10 -25.51 -32.35 -37.75
N SER A 11 -26.62 -32.56 -38.47
CA SER A 11 -26.71 -32.21 -39.89
C SER A 11 -26.53 -30.71 -40.14
N GLN A 12 -26.83 -29.84 -39.17
CA GLN A 12 -26.57 -28.39 -39.23
C GLN A 12 -25.08 -28.03 -39.19
N PHE A 13 -24.22 -29.01 -38.86
CA PHE A 13 -22.76 -28.90 -38.87
C PHE A 13 -22.14 -29.74 -39.99
N GLN A 14 -22.94 -30.19 -40.97
CA GLN A 14 -22.53 -31.08 -42.06
C GLN A 14 -21.89 -32.38 -41.57
N ILE A 15 -22.41 -32.92 -40.47
CA ILE A 15 -21.98 -34.22 -39.97
C ILE A 15 -23.16 -35.17 -40.12
N GLU A 16 -22.99 -36.16 -40.99
CA GLU A 16 -23.88 -37.32 -40.99
C GLU A 16 -23.40 -38.33 -39.95
N THR A 17 -24.32 -39.13 -39.40
CA THR A 17 -23.95 -40.17 -38.43
C THR A 17 -22.95 -41.17 -39.05
N GLU A 18 -23.00 -41.34 -40.38
CA GLU A 18 -22.09 -42.17 -41.16
C GLU A 18 -20.68 -41.56 -41.29
N ASP A 19 -20.51 -40.24 -41.18
CA ASP A 19 -19.20 -39.59 -41.24
C ASP A 19 -18.33 -39.97 -40.04
N PHE A 20 -18.93 -40.29 -38.88
CA PHE A 20 -18.19 -40.78 -37.72
C PHE A 20 -17.54 -42.15 -37.94
N VAL A 21 -17.93 -42.91 -38.98
CA VAL A 21 -17.20 -44.12 -39.40
C VAL A 21 -15.80 -43.77 -39.91
N LYS A 22 -15.60 -42.56 -40.47
CA LYS A 22 -14.27 -42.07 -40.87
C LYS A 22 -13.36 -41.90 -39.65
N PHE A 23 -13.92 -41.45 -38.52
CA PHE A 23 -13.21 -41.39 -37.25
C PHE A 23 -12.86 -42.77 -36.69
N GLN A 24 -13.76 -43.76 -36.77
CA GLN A 24 -13.47 -45.12 -36.28
C GLN A 24 -12.22 -45.75 -36.93
N ARG A 25 -11.95 -45.42 -38.20
CA ARG A 25 -10.76 -45.88 -38.95
C ARG A 25 -9.45 -45.21 -38.52
N VAL A 26 -9.53 -44.12 -37.74
CA VAL A 26 -8.40 -43.38 -37.16
C VAL A 26 -8.51 -43.28 -35.65
N SER A 27 -9.09 -44.32 -35.04
CA SER A 27 -9.41 -44.34 -33.62
C SER A 27 -8.18 -44.26 -32.71
N ASP A 28 -7.04 -44.74 -33.19
CA ASP A 28 -5.71 -44.63 -32.58
C ASP A 28 -5.22 -43.18 -32.43
N VAL A 29 -5.66 -42.26 -33.30
CA VAL A 29 -5.20 -40.86 -33.33
C VAL A 29 -6.24 -39.89 -32.76
N VAL A 30 -7.53 -40.22 -32.94
CA VAL A 30 -8.65 -39.38 -32.51
C VAL A 30 -9.23 -39.83 -31.16
N PHE A 31 -9.27 -41.13 -30.83
CA PHE A 31 -10.01 -41.67 -29.67
C PHE A 31 -9.12 -42.21 -28.56
N ALA A 32 -7.99 -42.86 -28.87
CA ALA A 32 -7.11 -43.45 -27.86
C ALA A 32 -6.59 -42.44 -26.80
N PRO A 33 -6.44 -41.13 -27.09
CA PRO A 33 -6.08 -40.13 -26.10
C PRO A 33 -7.27 -39.25 -25.62
N MET A 34 -8.53 -39.68 -25.74
CA MET A 34 -9.68 -38.80 -25.40
C MET A 34 -9.65 -38.31 -23.94
N GLY A 35 -9.27 -39.18 -22.99
CA GLY A 35 -9.05 -38.77 -21.59
C GLY A 35 -7.88 -37.79 -21.42
N GLN A 36 -6.81 -37.93 -22.22
CA GLN A 36 -5.70 -36.96 -22.22
C GLN A 36 -6.13 -35.62 -22.81
N ARG A 37 -6.97 -35.61 -23.85
CA ARG A 37 -7.52 -34.37 -24.44
C ARG A 37 -8.50 -33.69 -23.49
N ALA A 38 -9.34 -34.45 -22.79
CA ALA A 38 -10.23 -33.89 -21.76
C ALA A 38 -9.42 -33.30 -20.60
N LYS A 39 -8.33 -33.96 -20.20
CA LYS A 39 -7.39 -33.40 -19.22
C LYS A 39 -6.72 -32.14 -19.74
N GLN A 40 -6.24 -32.14 -20.99
CA GLN A 40 -5.63 -30.98 -21.65
C GLN A 40 -6.61 -29.79 -21.68
N PHE A 41 -7.87 -30.02 -22.05
CA PHE A 41 -8.92 -29.00 -22.05
C PHE A 41 -9.01 -28.29 -20.69
N TYR A 42 -9.13 -29.06 -19.62
CA TYR A 42 -9.26 -28.50 -18.28
C TYR A 42 -7.96 -27.90 -17.75
N GLN A 43 -6.79 -28.44 -18.12
CA GLN A 43 -5.50 -27.83 -17.81
C GLN A 43 -5.34 -26.46 -18.48
N ILE A 44 -5.83 -26.31 -19.73
CA ILE A 44 -5.87 -25.00 -20.38
C ILE A 44 -6.74 -24.05 -19.56
N ILE A 45 -7.93 -24.48 -19.11
CA ILE A 45 -8.82 -23.65 -18.28
C ILE A 45 -8.16 -23.28 -16.93
N GLU A 46 -7.52 -24.23 -16.26
CA GLU A 46 -6.78 -23.99 -14.99
C GLU A 46 -5.72 -22.91 -15.16
N ASN A 47 -5.03 -22.92 -16.29
CA ASN A 47 -3.94 -22.00 -16.58
C ASN A 47 -4.42 -20.63 -17.12
N LEU A 48 -5.72 -20.45 -17.36
CA LEU A 48 -6.25 -19.17 -17.82
C LEU A 48 -6.42 -18.18 -16.65
N PRO A 49 -5.96 -16.92 -16.81
CA PRO A 49 -6.11 -15.92 -15.77
C PRO A 49 -7.58 -15.58 -15.49
N GLY A 50 -7.96 -15.56 -14.21
CA GLY A 50 -9.33 -15.28 -13.77
C GLY A 50 -10.21 -16.53 -13.59
N THR A 51 -9.67 -17.73 -13.80
CA THR A 51 -10.35 -18.98 -13.45
C THR A 51 -10.58 -19.07 -11.94
N LYS A 52 -11.85 -19.20 -11.54
CA LYS A 52 -12.27 -19.30 -10.13
C LYS A 52 -12.56 -20.72 -9.66
N ALA A 53 -12.62 -21.67 -10.61
CA ALA A 53 -12.80 -23.08 -10.34
C ALA A 53 -11.55 -23.64 -9.66
N GLY A 54 -11.71 -24.33 -8.53
CA GLY A 54 -10.59 -25.01 -7.86
C GLY A 54 -10.15 -26.26 -8.61
N SER A 55 -8.87 -26.63 -8.52
CA SER A 55 -8.31 -27.83 -9.18
C SER A 55 -9.06 -29.12 -8.83
N ASP A 56 -9.57 -29.23 -7.60
CA ASP A 56 -10.38 -30.38 -7.16
C ASP A 56 -11.77 -30.45 -7.80
N GLU A 57 -12.35 -29.30 -8.16
CA GLU A 57 -13.61 -29.24 -8.90
C GLU A 57 -13.39 -29.61 -10.37
N ILE A 58 -12.31 -29.09 -10.95
CA ILE A 58 -11.92 -29.36 -12.34
C ILE A 58 -11.58 -30.83 -12.55
N ALA A 59 -10.85 -31.46 -11.61
CA ALA A 59 -10.52 -32.88 -11.66
C ALA A 59 -11.77 -33.79 -11.76
N LYS A 60 -12.90 -33.37 -11.17
CA LYS A 60 -14.18 -34.12 -11.24
C LYS A 60 -14.88 -34.00 -12.60
N LEU A 61 -14.57 -32.95 -13.37
CA LEU A 61 -15.17 -32.70 -14.68
C LEU A 61 -14.48 -33.46 -15.82
N VAL A 62 -13.19 -33.77 -15.67
CA VAL A 62 -12.39 -34.52 -16.66
C VAL A 62 -13.07 -35.83 -17.12
N PRO A 63 -13.47 -36.76 -16.23
CA PRO A 63 -14.09 -38.02 -16.66
C PRO A 63 -15.46 -37.83 -17.31
N LEU A 64 -16.19 -36.76 -16.96
CA LEU A 64 -17.50 -36.45 -17.55
C LEU A 64 -17.34 -35.96 -18.99
N LEU A 65 -16.37 -35.06 -19.23
CA LEU A 65 -16.05 -34.57 -20.56
C LEU A 65 -15.50 -35.68 -21.45
N GLU A 66 -14.63 -36.55 -20.90
CA GLU A 66 -14.14 -37.73 -21.60
C GLU A 66 -15.30 -38.65 -22.05
N ALA A 67 -16.24 -38.95 -21.15
CA ALA A 67 -17.39 -39.80 -21.47
C ALA A 67 -18.30 -39.16 -22.53
N HIS A 68 -18.48 -37.84 -22.47
CA HIS A 68 -19.24 -37.05 -23.43
C HIS A 68 -18.60 -37.05 -24.82
N TRP A 69 -17.31 -36.70 -24.93
CA TRP A 69 -16.58 -36.72 -26.20
C TRP A 69 -16.44 -38.12 -26.78
N THR A 70 -16.21 -39.12 -25.94
CA THR A 70 -16.19 -40.52 -26.38
C THR A 70 -17.51 -40.89 -27.04
N ARG A 71 -18.64 -40.38 -26.55
CA ARG A 71 -19.95 -40.60 -27.18
C ARG A 71 -20.09 -39.83 -28.49
N LEU A 72 -19.75 -38.54 -28.49
CA LEU A 72 -19.81 -37.67 -29.67
C LEU A 72 -19.00 -38.26 -30.83
N PHE A 73 -17.71 -38.49 -30.63
CA PHE A 73 -16.81 -38.95 -31.69
C PHE A 73 -17.09 -40.39 -32.13
N ASN A 74 -17.79 -41.21 -31.33
CA ASN A 74 -18.27 -42.52 -31.77
C ASN A 74 -19.55 -42.45 -32.64
N GLY A 75 -20.02 -41.24 -32.96
CA GLY A 75 -21.24 -41.03 -33.75
C GLY A 75 -22.51 -41.39 -33.00
N LYS A 76 -22.48 -41.47 -31.67
CA LYS A 76 -23.67 -41.76 -30.86
C LYS A 76 -24.48 -40.49 -30.60
N ALA A 77 -25.10 -39.99 -31.66
CA ALA A 77 -25.92 -38.80 -31.72
C ALA A 77 -27.32 -38.95 -31.09
N ASP A 78 -27.39 -39.50 -29.88
CA ASP A 78 -28.65 -39.79 -29.19
C ASP A 78 -28.98 -38.78 -28.08
N ARG A 79 -30.19 -38.86 -27.52
CA ARG A 79 -30.64 -37.97 -26.44
C ARG A 79 -29.66 -37.88 -25.27
N LYS A 80 -28.97 -38.98 -24.95
CA LYS A 80 -28.03 -39.04 -23.83
C LYS A 80 -26.76 -38.21 -24.11
N LEU A 81 -26.39 -37.97 -25.37
CA LEU A 81 -25.33 -37.00 -25.72
C LEU A 81 -25.71 -35.57 -25.31
N SER A 82 -26.95 -35.17 -25.62
CA SER A 82 -27.46 -33.85 -25.21
C SER A 82 -27.63 -33.73 -23.69
N ASP A 83 -28.07 -34.80 -23.02
CA ASP A 83 -28.19 -34.81 -21.56
C ASP A 83 -26.81 -34.65 -20.89
N GLN A 84 -25.77 -35.31 -21.41
CA GLN A 84 -24.38 -35.16 -20.93
C GLN A 84 -23.84 -33.74 -21.12
N ALA A 85 -24.09 -33.14 -22.28
CA ALA A 85 -23.66 -31.77 -22.53
C ALA A 85 -24.38 -30.75 -21.62
N ALA A 86 -25.68 -30.92 -21.40
CA ALA A 86 -26.45 -30.06 -20.51
C ALA A 86 -25.99 -30.17 -19.05
N GLU A 87 -25.64 -31.38 -18.61
CA GLU A 87 -25.03 -31.61 -17.30
C GLU A 87 -23.66 -30.91 -17.18
N LEU A 88 -22.78 -31.07 -18.18
CA LEU A 88 -21.48 -30.41 -18.23
C LEU A 88 -21.62 -28.88 -18.21
N ALA A 89 -22.51 -28.32 -19.01
CA ALA A 89 -22.79 -26.88 -19.05
C ALA A 89 -23.25 -26.35 -17.67
N ALA A 90 -24.13 -27.08 -16.98
CA ALA A 90 -24.58 -26.73 -15.64
C ALA A 90 -23.44 -26.80 -14.60
N LEU A 91 -22.54 -27.78 -14.73
CA LEU A 91 -21.39 -27.93 -13.85
C LEU A 91 -20.31 -26.86 -14.13
N HIS A 92 -20.05 -26.52 -15.38
CA HIS A 92 -19.19 -25.39 -15.76
C HIS A 92 -19.70 -24.07 -15.18
N ALA A 93 -21.01 -23.83 -15.27
CA ALA A 93 -21.62 -22.65 -14.68
C ALA A 93 -21.48 -22.62 -13.14
N ARG A 94 -21.63 -23.75 -12.46
CA ARG A 94 -21.42 -23.87 -11.00
C ARG A 94 -19.97 -23.63 -10.61
N ALA A 95 -19.04 -24.18 -11.38
CA ALA A 95 -17.60 -23.97 -11.22
C ALA A 95 -17.15 -22.55 -11.66
N GLN A 96 -18.07 -21.70 -12.11
CA GLN A 96 -17.78 -20.36 -12.60
C GLN A 96 -16.76 -20.33 -13.76
N ILE A 97 -16.75 -21.38 -14.57
CA ILE A 97 -15.95 -21.42 -15.80
C ILE A 97 -16.66 -20.55 -16.84
N ALA A 98 -15.97 -19.49 -17.28
CA ALA A 98 -16.53 -18.57 -18.25
C ALA A 98 -16.67 -19.22 -19.65
N PRO A 99 -17.69 -18.87 -20.44
CA PRO A 99 -17.81 -19.32 -21.84
C PRO A 99 -16.55 -19.10 -22.68
N ALA A 100 -15.84 -17.98 -22.46
CA ALA A 100 -14.59 -17.68 -23.15
C ALA A 100 -13.49 -18.71 -22.83
N SER A 101 -13.39 -19.19 -21.58
CA SER A 101 -12.42 -20.22 -21.18
C SER A 101 -12.70 -21.57 -21.86
N ILE A 102 -13.98 -21.92 -22.02
CA ILE A 102 -14.42 -23.12 -22.74
C ILE A 102 -14.02 -23.03 -24.22
N ILE A 103 -14.25 -21.88 -24.86
CA ILE A 103 -13.87 -21.63 -26.25
C ILE A 103 -12.36 -21.77 -26.43
N THR A 104 -11.56 -21.13 -25.56
CA THR A 104 -10.10 -21.18 -25.62
C THR A 104 -9.56 -22.60 -25.43
N ALA A 105 -10.12 -23.35 -24.48
CA ALA A 105 -9.70 -24.72 -24.23
C ALA A 105 -10.09 -25.68 -25.38
N LEU A 106 -11.24 -25.48 -26.00
CA LEU A 106 -11.64 -26.22 -27.21
C LEU A 106 -10.72 -25.91 -28.39
N ALA A 107 -10.31 -24.66 -28.57
CA ALA A 107 -9.34 -24.27 -29.60
C ALA A 107 -7.97 -24.97 -29.40
N GLY A 108 -7.49 -25.06 -28.15
CA GLY A 108 -6.25 -25.80 -27.84
C GLY A 108 -6.36 -27.30 -28.10
N VAL A 109 -7.53 -27.89 -27.83
CA VAL A 109 -7.80 -29.30 -28.17
C VAL A 109 -7.88 -29.50 -29.68
N GLN A 110 -8.52 -28.59 -30.40
CA GLN A 110 -8.56 -28.60 -31.87
C GLN A 110 -7.15 -28.56 -32.46
N GLN A 111 -6.28 -27.68 -31.97
CA GLN A 111 -4.89 -27.58 -32.43
C GLN A 111 -4.11 -28.89 -32.18
N SER A 112 -4.27 -29.47 -31.00
CA SER A 112 -3.69 -30.78 -30.63
C SER A 112 -4.21 -31.91 -31.54
N LEU A 113 -5.48 -31.86 -31.95
CA LEU A 113 -6.12 -32.85 -32.80
C LEU A 113 -5.66 -32.71 -34.26
N THR A 114 -5.63 -31.48 -34.77
CA THR A 114 -5.11 -31.14 -36.10
C THR A 114 -3.66 -31.59 -36.27
N THR A 115 -2.81 -31.31 -35.28
CA THR A 115 -1.39 -31.72 -35.29
C THR A 115 -1.25 -33.23 -35.34
N ALA A 116 -2.06 -33.96 -34.56
CA ALA A 116 -2.05 -35.41 -34.54
C ALA A 116 -2.51 -36.02 -35.88
N ILE A 117 -3.57 -35.47 -36.48
CA ILE A 117 -4.11 -35.93 -37.77
C ILE A 117 -3.09 -35.69 -38.90
N PHE A 118 -2.54 -34.49 -39.02
CA PHE A 118 -1.51 -34.21 -40.04
C PHE A 118 -0.21 -35.00 -39.81
N GLY A 119 0.17 -35.24 -38.55
CA GLY A 119 1.29 -36.10 -38.20
C GLY A 119 1.11 -37.54 -38.72
N ARG A 120 -0.10 -38.09 -38.63
CA ARG A 120 -0.45 -39.44 -39.07
C ARG A 120 -0.60 -39.57 -40.59
N PHE A 121 -1.12 -38.54 -41.25
CA PHE A 121 -1.45 -38.53 -42.68
C PHE A 121 -0.49 -37.65 -43.49
N ARG A 122 0.79 -37.60 -43.08
CA ARG A 122 1.83 -36.70 -43.62
C ARG A 122 2.04 -36.82 -45.14
N TRP A 123 1.67 -37.95 -45.75
CA TRP A 123 1.78 -38.23 -47.19
C TRP A 123 0.44 -38.29 -47.92
N ASN A 124 -0.68 -38.07 -47.22
CA ASN A 124 -2.03 -38.04 -47.79
C ASN A 124 -2.80 -36.82 -47.26
N VAL A 125 -2.39 -35.64 -47.73
CA VAL A 125 -2.86 -34.34 -47.25
C VAL A 125 -4.38 -34.16 -47.47
N GLY A 126 -4.94 -34.73 -48.54
CA GLY A 126 -6.39 -34.68 -48.79
C GLY A 126 -7.20 -35.40 -47.72
N GLN A 127 -6.79 -36.62 -47.36
CA GLN A 127 -7.42 -37.38 -46.27
C GLN A 127 -7.22 -36.73 -44.90
N ALA A 128 -6.07 -36.09 -44.67
CA ALA A 128 -5.82 -35.32 -43.46
C ALA A 128 -6.78 -34.12 -43.35
N GLY A 129 -6.97 -33.38 -44.45
CA GLY A 129 -7.87 -32.24 -44.54
C GLY A 129 -9.33 -32.61 -44.26
N GLU A 130 -9.81 -33.71 -44.84
CA GLU A 130 -11.17 -34.22 -44.59
C GLU A 130 -11.40 -34.56 -43.11
N LEU A 131 -10.43 -35.21 -42.47
CA LEU A 131 -10.51 -35.58 -41.04
C LEU A 131 -10.42 -34.37 -40.12
N VAL A 132 -9.62 -33.36 -40.47
CA VAL A 132 -9.53 -32.10 -39.71
C VAL A 132 -10.81 -31.30 -39.84
N ALA A 133 -11.39 -31.20 -41.05
CA ALA A 133 -12.67 -30.52 -41.27
C ALA A 133 -13.81 -31.19 -40.48
N LEU A 134 -13.84 -32.52 -40.47
CA LEU A 134 -14.80 -33.28 -39.69
C LEU A 134 -14.59 -33.09 -38.17
N ALA A 135 -13.33 -33.06 -37.71
CA ALA A 135 -12.99 -32.83 -36.31
C ALA A 135 -13.37 -31.44 -35.83
N ASN A 136 -13.10 -30.43 -36.65
CA ASN A 136 -13.51 -29.06 -36.40
C ASN A 136 -15.03 -28.95 -36.30
N SER A 137 -15.76 -29.57 -37.23
CA SER A 137 -17.22 -29.57 -37.22
C SER A 137 -17.79 -30.24 -35.97
N ALA A 138 -17.20 -31.36 -35.54
CA ALA A 138 -17.59 -32.07 -34.33
C ALA A 138 -17.34 -31.24 -33.06
N LEU A 139 -16.18 -30.58 -32.95
CA LEU A 139 -15.85 -29.72 -31.80
C LEU A 139 -16.70 -28.44 -31.77
N MET A 140 -17.07 -27.88 -32.93
CA MET A 140 -17.99 -26.75 -33.01
C MET A 140 -19.42 -27.13 -32.63
N PHE A 141 -19.85 -28.33 -32.99
CA PHE A 141 -21.12 -28.88 -32.51
C PHE A 141 -21.09 -29.07 -30.98
N ASP A 142 -19.99 -29.61 -30.45
CA ASP A 142 -19.77 -29.76 -29.02
C ASP A 142 -19.82 -28.43 -28.27
N LEU A 143 -19.14 -27.40 -28.79
CA LEU A 143 -19.15 -26.05 -28.25
C LEU A 143 -20.58 -25.50 -28.17
N ASN A 144 -21.38 -25.73 -29.21
CA ASN A 144 -22.78 -25.29 -29.21
C ASN A 144 -23.60 -25.96 -28.10
N LEU A 145 -23.35 -27.25 -27.84
CA LEU A 145 -24.02 -27.97 -26.75
C LEU A 145 -23.56 -27.50 -25.36
N LEU A 146 -22.26 -27.27 -25.16
CA LEU A 146 -21.69 -26.87 -23.87
C LEU A 146 -22.01 -25.42 -23.47
N LEU A 147 -22.32 -24.57 -24.45
CA LEU A 147 -22.72 -23.18 -24.20
C LEU A 147 -24.25 -22.98 -24.11
N GLU A 148 -25.03 -24.03 -24.34
CA GLU A 148 -26.48 -23.98 -24.28
C GLU A 148 -26.97 -23.82 -22.83
N ARG A 149 -27.86 -22.84 -22.57
CA ARG A 149 -28.31 -22.56 -21.20
C ARG A 149 -29.26 -23.67 -20.70
N PRO A 150 -29.11 -24.14 -19.45
CA PRO A 150 -30.09 -25.06 -18.85
C PRO A 150 -31.47 -24.38 -18.83
N GLY A 151 -32.41 -24.89 -19.63
CA GLY A 151 -33.78 -24.37 -19.75
C GLY A 151 -34.12 -23.64 -21.05
N SER A 152 -33.18 -23.46 -21.99
CA SER A 152 -33.46 -22.88 -23.32
C SER A 152 -33.87 -23.91 -24.38
N GLN A 153 -34.44 -25.05 -23.99
CA GLN A 153 -35.13 -25.91 -24.96
C GLN A 153 -36.36 -25.16 -25.47
N PRO A 154 -36.48 -24.87 -26.78
CA PRO A 154 -37.77 -24.50 -27.33
C PRO A 154 -38.72 -25.67 -27.03
N GLN A 155 -39.81 -25.42 -26.30
CA GLN A 155 -40.92 -26.35 -26.31
C GLN A 155 -41.34 -26.51 -27.78
N SER A 156 -41.02 -27.66 -28.36
CA SER A 156 -41.42 -27.99 -29.72
C SER A 156 -42.94 -28.06 -29.75
N ASN A 157 -43.59 -26.99 -30.18
CA ASN A 157 -44.89 -27.13 -30.83
C ASN A 157 -44.65 -27.95 -32.09
N ALA A 158 -45.00 -29.23 -32.01
CA ALA A 158 -45.04 -30.12 -33.15
C ALA A 158 -46.10 -29.61 -34.13
N GLN A 159 -45.68 -28.75 -35.05
CA GLN A 159 -46.31 -28.63 -36.35
C GLN A 159 -45.35 -29.21 -37.37
N SER A 160 -45.77 -30.37 -37.87
CA SER A 160 -45.26 -31.07 -39.02
C SER A 160 -45.21 -30.17 -40.25
N THR A 161 -44.00 -29.91 -40.74
CA THR A 161 -43.76 -29.62 -42.16
C THR A 161 -42.78 -30.64 -42.71
N ASP A 162 -43.09 -31.06 -43.92
CA ASP A 162 -42.77 -32.32 -44.58
C ASP A 162 -41.28 -32.51 -44.94
N GLY A 163 -40.96 -33.72 -45.36
CA GLY A 163 -39.63 -34.25 -45.63
C GLY A 163 -38.81 -33.56 -46.72
N SER A 164 -37.49 -33.86 -46.68
CA SER A 164 -36.43 -33.59 -47.66
C SER A 164 -36.09 -32.13 -47.94
N ASN A 165 -35.02 -31.62 -47.30
CA ASN A 165 -34.06 -30.74 -47.95
C ASN A 165 -32.68 -31.01 -47.33
N ALA A 166 -31.77 -31.59 -48.10
CA ALA A 166 -30.35 -31.41 -47.83
C ALA A 166 -30.09 -29.89 -47.85
N MET A 167 -29.45 -29.35 -46.80
CA MET A 167 -29.01 -27.95 -46.80
C MET A 167 -28.18 -27.70 -48.07
N SER A 168 -28.47 -26.64 -48.81
CA SER A 168 -27.68 -26.31 -50.00
C SER A 168 -26.26 -25.86 -49.60
N GLU A 169 -25.27 -26.06 -50.47
CA GLU A 169 -23.89 -25.57 -50.22
C GLU A 169 -23.88 -24.06 -49.88
N THR A 170 -24.81 -23.29 -50.46
CA THR A 170 -25.00 -21.86 -50.20
C THR A 170 -25.52 -21.58 -48.78
N GLU A 171 -26.47 -22.36 -48.26
CA GLU A 171 -26.97 -22.20 -46.89
C GLU A 171 -25.92 -22.56 -45.83
N PHE A 172 -25.05 -23.51 -46.14
CA PHE A 172 -23.91 -23.84 -45.28
C PHE A 172 -22.86 -22.74 -45.26
N ALA A 173 -22.41 -22.30 -46.44
CA ALA A 173 -21.45 -21.20 -46.55
C ALA A 173 -21.98 -19.92 -45.88
N ASP A 174 -23.29 -19.68 -45.99
CA ASP A 174 -23.97 -18.62 -45.27
C ASP A 174 -23.83 -18.80 -43.75
N ARG A 175 -24.24 -19.92 -43.14
CA ARG A 175 -24.10 -20.09 -41.67
C ARG A 175 -22.65 -20.09 -41.20
N LEU A 176 -21.74 -20.65 -41.98
CA LEU A 176 -20.32 -20.71 -41.64
C LEU A 176 -19.71 -19.31 -41.58
N MET A 177 -20.06 -18.42 -42.52
CA MET A 177 -19.60 -17.04 -42.52
C MET A 177 -20.03 -16.27 -41.25
N ASP A 178 -21.26 -16.45 -40.77
CA ASP A 178 -21.70 -15.77 -39.53
C ASP A 178 -20.86 -16.23 -38.34
N ARG A 179 -20.66 -17.55 -38.21
CA ARG A 179 -19.85 -18.13 -37.14
C ARG A 179 -18.40 -17.68 -37.20
N THR A 180 -17.81 -17.61 -38.39
CA THR A 180 -16.44 -17.12 -38.58
C THR A 180 -16.31 -15.65 -38.18
N MET A 181 -17.28 -14.81 -38.55
CA MET A 181 -17.29 -13.40 -38.14
C MET A 181 -17.46 -13.23 -36.63
N ASP A 182 -18.38 -13.98 -36.01
CA ASP A 182 -18.60 -13.94 -34.56
C ASP A 182 -17.36 -14.45 -33.80
N MET A 183 -16.68 -15.48 -34.31
CA MET A 183 -15.41 -15.98 -33.77
C MET A 183 -14.29 -14.95 -33.86
N SER A 184 -14.17 -14.25 -35.00
CA SER A 184 -13.21 -13.15 -35.17
C SER A 184 -13.44 -12.03 -34.15
N VAL A 185 -14.69 -11.59 -34.00
CA VAL A 185 -15.06 -10.56 -33.01
C VAL A 185 -14.73 -11.00 -31.59
N ALA A 186 -15.02 -12.25 -31.23
CA ALA A 186 -14.75 -12.79 -29.89
C ALA A 186 -13.24 -12.86 -29.58
N ILE A 187 -12.42 -13.27 -30.54
CA ILE A 187 -10.96 -13.37 -30.39
C ILE A 187 -10.33 -11.98 -30.29
N ASN A 188 -10.75 -11.05 -31.14
CA ASN A 188 -10.30 -9.65 -31.06
C ASN A 188 -10.62 -9.02 -29.70
N ALA A 189 -11.79 -9.32 -29.13
CA ALA A 189 -12.14 -8.88 -27.78
C ALA A 189 -11.20 -9.45 -26.70
N GLY A 190 -10.74 -10.69 -26.88
CA GLY A 190 -9.72 -11.32 -26.03
C GLY A 190 -8.39 -10.56 -26.03
N VAL A 191 -7.90 -10.18 -27.21
CA VAL A 191 -6.66 -9.37 -27.33
C VAL A 191 -6.83 -7.99 -26.70
N ILE A 192 -7.97 -7.32 -26.91
CA ILE A 192 -8.25 -6.02 -26.29
C ILE A 192 -8.20 -6.13 -24.75
N SER A 193 -8.74 -7.21 -24.18
CA SER A 193 -8.68 -7.50 -22.75
C SER A 193 -7.24 -7.71 -22.27
N ASN A 194 -6.45 -8.50 -23.00
CA ASN A 194 -5.04 -8.75 -22.69
C ASN A 194 -4.18 -7.47 -22.77
N ALA A 195 -4.42 -6.63 -23.78
CA ALA A 195 -3.77 -5.33 -23.91
C ALA A 195 -4.09 -4.40 -22.73
N LYS A 196 -5.32 -4.43 -22.21
CA LYS A 196 -5.67 -3.71 -20.97
C LYS A 196 -4.94 -4.29 -19.76
N MET A 197 -4.83 -5.61 -19.65
CA MET A 197 -4.12 -6.28 -18.57
C MET A 197 -2.63 -5.92 -18.57
N MET A 198 -1.96 -5.95 -19.72
CA MET A 198 -0.56 -5.53 -19.89
C MET A 198 -0.29 -4.12 -19.35
N ARG A 199 -1.19 -3.17 -19.64
CA ARG A 199 -1.09 -1.81 -19.08
C ARG A 199 -1.29 -1.77 -17.57
N GLY A 200 -2.23 -2.56 -17.06
CA GLY A 200 -2.42 -2.72 -15.60
C GLY A 200 -1.15 -3.21 -14.92
N LEU A 201 -0.44 -4.16 -15.53
CA LEU A 201 0.83 -4.67 -15.03
C LEU A 201 1.97 -3.64 -15.08
N GLN A 202 2.05 -2.83 -16.13
CA GLN A 202 2.99 -1.70 -16.17
C GLN A 202 2.76 -0.73 -15.00
N GLN A 203 1.51 -0.42 -14.68
CA GLN A 203 1.18 0.43 -13.53
C GLN A 203 1.53 -0.22 -12.18
N VAL A 204 1.42 -1.54 -12.07
CA VAL A 204 1.86 -2.28 -10.87
C VAL A 204 3.38 -2.20 -10.73
N ASP A 205 4.14 -2.41 -11.81
CA ASP A 205 5.61 -2.27 -11.80
C ASP A 205 6.06 -0.85 -11.38
N ASP A 206 5.47 0.19 -11.98
CA ASP A 206 5.79 1.58 -11.64
C ASP A 206 5.51 1.90 -10.17
N ARG A 207 4.40 1.38 -9.63
CA ARG A 207 4.06 1.52 -8.20
C ARG A 207 5.02 0.75 -7.32
N ALA A 208 5.38 -0.49 -7.68
CA ALA A 208 6.33 -1.30 -6.93
C ALA A 208 7.69 -0.60 -6.81
N ARG A 209 8.21 0.00 -7.89
CA ARG A 209 9.43 0.83 -7.88
C ARG A 209 9.32 2.05 -6.97
N SER A 210 8.17 2.72 -7.01
CA SER A 210 7.93 3.89 -6.15
C SER A 210 7.91 3.51 -4.67
N ILE A 211 7.31 2.37 -4.33
CA ILE A 211 7.33 1.83 -2.97
C ILE A 211 8.78 1.47 -2.58
N SER A 212 9.57 0.85 -3.47
CA SER A 212 10.98 0.52 -3.18
C SER A 212 11.79 1.76 -2.82
N SER A 213 11.64 2.84 -3.58
CA SER A 213 12.32 4.11 -3.30
C SER A 213 11.91 4.68 -1.93
N ALA A 214 10.63 4.59 -1.58
CA ALA A 214 10.15 5.05 -0.28
C ALA A 214 10.66 4.19 0.89
N VAL A 215 10.85 2.88 0.66
CA VAL A 215 11.47 1.96 1.63
C VAL A 215 12.95 2.30 1.84
N ASP A 216 13.70 2.59 0.77
CA ASP A 216 15.10 3.02 0.88
C ASP A 216 15.24 4.31 1.69
N GLU A 217 14.36 5.29 1.45
CA GLU A 217 14.31 6.52 2.25
C GLU A 217 13.96 6.25 3.72
N MET A 218 13.03 5.33 3.98
CA MET A 218 12.65 4.91 5.33
C MET A 218 13.84 4.26 6.07
N VAL A 219 14.60 3.39 5.39
CA VAL A 219 15.81 2.76 5.96
C VAL A 219 16.87 3.81 6.31
N ALA A 220 17.09 4.80 5.43
CA ALA A 220 17.98 5.91 5.72
C ALA A 220 17.50 6.72 6.96
N GLY A 221 16.19 6.95 7.06
CA GLY A 221 15.57 7.60 8.22
C GLY A 221 15.79 6.82 9.52
N ILE A 222 15.57 5.50 9.51
CA ILE A 222 15.81 4.61 10.65
C ILE A 222 17.26 4.72 11.14
N ASN A 223 18.23 4.68 10.22
CA ASN A 223 19.65 4.81 10.55
C ASN A 223 19.97 6.16 11.21
N SER A 224 19.39 7.25 10.69
CA SER A 224 19.57 8.58 11.30
C SER A 224 18.97 8.69 12.70
N ILE A 225 17.80 8.08 12.94
CA ILE A 225 17.21 8.05 14.28
C ILE A 225 18.08 7.22 15.23
N ASN A 226 18.66 6.12 14.76
CA ASN A 226 19.55 5.27 15.57
C ASN A 226 20.83 6.02 16.00
N GLU A 227 21.44 6.77 15.08
CA GLU A 227 22.61 7.61 15.37
C GLU A 227 22.24 8.69 16.40
N ASN A 228 21.14 9.41 16.19
CA ASN A 228 20.66 10.42 17.14
C ASN A 228 20.34 9.84 18.52
N SER A 229 19.78 8.62 18.56
CA SER A 229 19.50 7.89 19.80
C SER A 229 20.78 7.57 20.56
N THR A 230 21.83 7.14 19.84
CA THR A 230 23.15 6.87 20.43
C THR A 230 23.77 8.13 21.03
N VAL A 231 23.70 9.25 20.33
CA VAL A 231 24.17 10.55 20.84
C VAL A 231 23.35 10.99 22.07
N ALA A 232 22.02 10.83 22.02
CA ALA A 232 21.16 11.17 23.15
C ALA A 232 21.47 10.31 24.39
N ALA A 233 21.79 9.02 24.21
CA ALA A 233 22.17 8.13 25.30
C ALA A 233 23.48 8.57 25.95
N ALA A 234 24.48 8.94 25.14
CA ALA A 234 25.75 9.46 25.62
C ALA A 234 25.55 10.75 26.44
N ASN A 235 24.76 11.70 25.91
CA ASN A 235 24.45 12.94 26.62
C ASN A 235 23.71 12.71 27.94
N ALA A 236 22.76 11.76 27.97
CA ALA A 236 22.06 11.39 29.20
C ALA A 236 23.02 10.77 30.24
N ALA A 237 23.95 9.91 29.80
CA ALA A 237 24.97 9.33 30.67
C ALA A 237 25.91 10.39 31.26
N GLU A 238 26.37 11.34 30.45
CA GLU A 238 27.17 12.48 30.90
C GLU A 238 26.40 13.34 31.91
N ALA A 239 25.12 13.61 31.66
CA ALA A 239 24.27 14.37 32.58
C ALA A 239 24.06 13.65 33.92
N ILE A 240 23.89 12.31 33.92
CA ILE A 240 23.83 11.52 35.14
C ILE A 240 25.13 11.67 35.94
N GLU A 241 26.29 11.58 35.28
CA GLU A 241 27.57 11.74 35.96
C GLU A 241 27.76 13.16 36.51
N ALA A 242 27.36 14.19 35.76
CA ALA A 242 27.35 15.57 36.23
C ALA A 242 26.43 15.74 37.47
N THR A 243 25.27 15.09 37.50
CA THR A 243 24.36 15.14 38.67
C THR A 243 24.97 14.49 39.90
N ARG A 244 25.67 13.35 39.76
CA ARG A 244 26.37 12.70 40.88
C ARG A 244 27.47 13.59 41.46
N ASN A 245 28.28 14.21 40.59
CA ASN A 245 29.29 15.17 41.01
C ASN A 245 28.66 16.41 41.68
N GLY A 246 27.51 16.86 41.16
CA GLY A 246 26.69 17.90 41.77
C GLY A 246 26.20 17.55 43.18
N GLN A 247 25.69 16.34 43.37
CA GLN A 247 25.26 15.83 44.69
C GLN A 247 26.42 15.80 45.68
N GLN A 248 27.60 15.35 45.26
CA GLN A 248 28.79 15.36 46.12
C GLN A 248 29.18 16.81 46.52
N THR A 249 29.11 17.74 45.58
CA THR A 249 29.41 19.16 45.83
C THR A 249 28.41 19.78 46.81
N VAL A 250 27.13 19.46 46.65
CA VAL A 250 26.07 19.87 47.59
C VAL A 250 26.31 19.28 48.98
N SER A 251 26.65 17.99 49.09
CA SER A 251 26.97 17.35 50.37
C SER A 251 28.13 18.05 51.08
N ASN A 252 29.18 18.43 50.34
CA ASN A 252 30.31 19.17 50.90
C ASN A 252 29.89 20.59 51.36
N ALA A 253 29.00 21.25 50.62
CA ALA A 253 28.48 22.56 50.98
C ALA A 253 27.61 22.51 52.26
N VAL A 254 26.80 21.46 52.44
CA VAL A 254 26.04 21.23 53.68
C VAL A 254 27.00 21.06 54.86
N ALA A 255 28.04 20.23 54.72
CA ALA A 255 29.04 20.05 55.75
C ALA A 255 29.73 21.38 56.13
N GLY A 256 30.14 22.17 55.13
CA GLY A 256 30.73 23.49 55.36
C GLY A 256 29.79 24.47 56.07
N MET A 257 28.48 24.44 55.79
CA MET A 257 27.51 25.26 56.51
C MET A 257 27.34 24.83 57.98
N ASN A 258 27.40 23.52 58.26
CA ASN A 258 27.40 23.02 59.64
C ASN A 258 28.64 23.50 60.40
N ASP A 259 29.83 23.42 59.78
CA ASP A 259 31.07 23.90 60.40
C ASP A 259 31.00 25.41 60.71
N ILE A 260 30.40 26.21 59.82
CA ILE A 260 30.20 27.65 60.05
C ILE A 260 29.18 27.88 61.18
N ALA A 261 28.07 27.12 61.22
CA ALA A 261 27.07 27.22 62.29
C ALA A 261 27.72 26.94 63.67
N ASP A 262 28.53 25.89 63.76
CA ASP A 262 29.25 25.53 64.98
C ASP A 262 30.23 26.63 65.39
N ALA A 263 30.99 27.20 64.45
CA ALA A 263 31.93 28.28 64.73
C ALA A 263 31.23 29.57 65.20
N VAL A 264 30.09 29.93 64.59
CA VAL A 264 29.28 31.09 65.00
C VAL A 264 28.69 30.88 66.40
N SER A 265 28.21 29.66 66.69
CA SER A 265 27.69 29.30 68.01
C SER A 265 28.77 29.36 69.09
N ASP A 266 29.97 28.84 68.83
CA ASP A 266 31.10 28.92 69.77
C ASP A 266 31.52 30.39 70.01
N ALA A 267 31.63 31.19 68.95
CA ALA A 267 31.94 32.61 69.06
C ALA A 267 30.89 33.37 69.90
N SER A 268 29.60 33.10 69.68
CA SER A 268 28.50 33.68 70.46
C SER A 268 28.62 33.35 71.95
N ASN A 269 28.90 32.08 72.29
CA ASN A 269 29.10 31.65 73.68
C ASN A 269 30.29 32.38 74.33
N ARG A 270 31.42 32.47 73.62
CA ARG A 270 32.63 33.14 74.15
C ARG A 270 32.41 34.64 74.38
N VAL A 271 31.65 35.31 73.51
CA VAL A 271 31.25 36.71 73.69
C VAL A 271 30.29 36.86 74.88
N GLY A 272 29.36 35.92 75.06
CA GLY A 272 28.48 35.88 76.24
C GLY A 272 29.26 35.81 77.56
N ILE A 273 30.30 34.97 77.63
CA ILE A 273 31.19 34.88 78.80
C ILE A 273 31.92 36.20 79.05
N LEU A 274 32.40 36.86 77.98
CA LEU A 274 33.07 38.15 78.11
C LEU A 274 32.10 39.24 78.60
N ALA A 275 30.84 39.22 78.13
CA ALA A 275 29.79 40.14 78.57
C ALA A 275 29.54 40.03 80.08
N GLU A 276 29.42 38.80 80.60
CA GLU A 276 29.27 38.55 82.03
C GLU A 276 30.50 39.02 82.83
N ALA A 277 31.71 38.77 82.31
CA ALA A 277 32.94 39.24 82.95
C ALA A 277 33.02 40.78 83.01
N SER A 278 32.62 41.48 81.94
CA SER A 278 32.57 42.94 81.90
C SER A 278 31.53 43.52 82.87
N GLU A 279 30.38 42.86 83.04
CA GLU A 279 29.38 43.22 84.05
C GLU A 279 29.95 43.16 85.47
N ARG A 280 30.62 42.05 85.82
CA ARG A 280 31.31 41.91 87.12
C ARG A 280 32.39 42.98 87.34
N ILE A 281 33.14 43.35 86.30
CA ILE A 281 34.12 44.45 86.39
C ILE A 281 33.40 45.78 86.65
N GLY A 282 32.26 46.02 86.00
CA GLY A 282 31.43 47.20 86.25
C GLY A 282 31.00 47.33 87.72
N GLU A 283 30.57 46.22 88.33
CA GLU A 283 30.22 46.17 89.76
C GLU A 283 31.42 46.52 90.67
N ILE A 284 32.60 45.97 90.37
CA ILE A 284 33.83 46.26 91.13
C ILE A 284 34.20 47.74 91.00
N VAL A 285 34.14 48.30 89.79
CA VAL A 285 34.45 49.72 89.53
C VAL A 285 33.50 50.64 90.30
N GLN A 286 32.21 50.31 90.34
CA GLN A 286 31.23 51.03 91.15
C GLN A 286 31.58 50.98 92.64
N SER A 287 31.97 49.81 93.15
CA SER A 287 32.39 49.68 94.55
C SER A 287 33.64 50.52 94.88
N ILE A 288 34.62 50.59 93.97
CA ILE A 288 35.82 51.42 94.15
C ILE A 288 35.46 52.91 94.16
N GLU A 289 34.54 53.33 93.29
CA GLU A 289 34.04 54.71 93.26
C GLU A 289 33.35 55.08 94.58
N ASP A 290 32.50 54.19 95.12
CA ASP A 290 31.85 54.38 96.41
C ASP A 290 32.88 54.51 97.55
N ILE A 291 33.93 53.69 97.54
CA ILE A 291 35.05 53.77 98.50
C ILE A 291 35.81 55.10 98.34
N ALA A 292 36.10 55.52 97.10
CA ALA A 292 36.78 56.79 96.84
C ALA A 292 35.95 57.98 97.32
N SER A 293 34.63 57.95 97.10
CA SER A 293 33.69 58.96 97.59
C SER A 293 33.64 59.03 99.13
N GLN A 294 33.56 57.87 99.79
CA GLN A 294 33.65 57.79 101.25
C GLN A 294 35.00 58.28 101.78
N THR A 295 36.10 57.93 101.11
CA THR A 295 37.45 58.38 101.48
C THR A 295 37.60 59.88 101.33
N ASN A 296 37.04 60.48 100.28
CA ASN A 296 36.99 61.92 100.07
C ASN A 296 36.21 62.63 101.20
N LEU A 297 35.07 62.07 101.63
CA LEU A 297 34.29 62.58 102.76
C LEU A 297 35.06 62.46 104.09
N LEU A 298 35.72 61.33 104.34
CA LEU A 298 36.56 61.13 105.52
C LEU A 298 37.74 62.12 105.56
N ALA A 299 38.42 62.30 104.43
CA ALA A 299 39.53 63.24 104.29
C ALA A 299 39.09 64.70 104.43
N LEU A 300 37.88 65.03 103.94
CA LEU A 300 37.27 66.34 104.15
C LEU A 300 37.00 66.59 105.64
N ASN A 301 36.39 65.64 106.34
CA ASN A 301 36.15 65.72 107.78
C ASN A 301 37.46 65.87 108.57
N ALA A 302 38.51 65.11 108.19
CA ALA A 302 39.83 65.21 108.80
C ALA A 302 40.49 66.58 108.54
N THR A 303 40.31 67.16 107.35
CA THR A 303 40.82 68.51 107.02
C THR A 303 40.11 69.58 107.86
N ILE A 304 38.80 69.45 108.07
CA ILE A 304 38.01 70.34 108.93
C ILE A 304 38.51 70.27 110.38
N GLU A 305 38.70 69.05 110.92
CA GLU A 305 39.14 68.87 112.30
C GLU A 305 40.61 69.31 112.51
N ALA A 306 41.47 69.09 111.51
CA ALA A 306 42.84 69.59 111.51
C ALA A 306 42.92 71.13 111.49
N ALA A 307 42.04 71.79 110.74
CA ALA A 307 41.90 73.26 110.76
C ALA A 307 41.41 73.76 112.14
N ARG A 308 40.52 73.00 112.79
CA ARG A 308 39.99 73.30 114.12
C ARG A 308 41.03 73.20 115.24
N ALA A 309 42.02 72.30 115.09
CA ALA A 309 43.13 72.12 116.02
C ALA A 309 44.23 73.21 115.93
N GLY A 310 44.12 74.18 115.01
CA GLY A 310 45.04 75.32 114.90
C GLY A 310 46.48 74.92 114.54
N GLU A 311 47.49 75.51 115.20
CA GLU A 311 48.91 75.23 114.93
C GLU A 311 49.29 73.75 115.12
N ALA A 312 48.67 73.04 116.08
CA ALA A 312 48.94 71.63 116.35
C ALA A 312 48.42 70.68 115.24
N GLY A 313 47.46 71.15 114.42
CA GLY A 313 46.83 70.37 113.36
C GLY A 313 47.47 70.51 111.97
N LYS A 314 48.46 71.40 111.78
CA LYS A 314 49.05 71.70 110.45
C LYS A 314 49.57 70.47 109.71
N GLY A 315 50.26 69.56 110.40
CA GLY A 315 50.76 68.31 109.79
C GLY A 315 49.62 67.38 109.34
N PHE A 316 48.56 67.26 110.14
CA PHE A 316 47.37 66.48 109.80
C PHE A 316 46.57 67.10 108.66
N ALA A 317 46.50 68.43 108.57
CA ALA A 317 45.82 69.13 107.49
C ALA A 317 46.46 68.87 106.12
N VAL A 318 47.80 68.79 106.05
CA VAL A 318 48.54 68.45 104.82
C VAL A 318 48.22 67.02 104.39
N VAL A 319 48.27 66.06 105.31
CA VAL A 319 47.96 64.64 105.01
C VAL A 319 46.49 64.48 104.58
N ALA A 320 45.55 65.12 105.28
CA ALA A 320 44.14 65.06 104.92
C ALA A 320 43.84 65.70 103.55
N GLY A 321 44.53 66.79 103.20
CA GLY A 321 44.49 67.39 101.87
C GLY A 321 45.00 66.46 100.78
N GLU A 322 46.09 65.75 101.03
CA GLU A 322 46.66 64.77 100.10
C GLU A 322 45.74 63.56 99.90
N VAL A 323 45.18 62.99 100.99
CA VAL A 323 44.19 61.89 100.91
C VAL A 323 42.94 62.33 100.14
N LYS A 324 42.47 63.57 100.37
CA LYS A 324 41.35 64.15 99.62
C LYS A 324 41.69 64.24 98.13
N SER A 325 42.85 64.78 97.78
CA SER A 325 43.31 64.85 96.38
C SER A 325 43.36 63.46 95.73
N LEU A 326 43.96 62.48 96.41
CA LEU A 326 44.10 61.11 95.93
C LEU A 326 42.75 60.41 95.73
N SER A 327 41.80 60.64 96.64
CA SER A 327 40.43 60.11 96.52
C SER A 327 39.66 60.73 95.34
N GLN A 328 39.83 62.03 95.07
CA GLN A 328 39.26 62.69 93.89
C GLN A 328 39.90 62.23 92.58
N GLN A 329 41.21 61.93 92.60
CA GLN A 329 41.90 61.35 91.46
C GLN A 329 41.45 59.91 91.21
N THR A 330 41.24 59.13 92.27
CA THR A 330 40.69 57.76 92.22
C THR A 330 39.28 57.78 91.63
N ALA A 331 38.39 58.65 92.12
CA ALA A 331 37.03 58.79 91.61
C ALA A 331 36.99 59.13 90.11
N ARG A 332 37.86 60.05 89.65
CA ARG A 332 38.00 60.39 88.23
C ARG A 332 38.49 59.20 87.40
N ALA A 333 39.49 58.46 87.89
CA ALA A 333 39.99 57.28 87.20
C ALA A 333 38.91 56.17 87.12
N THR A 334 38.11 55.95 88.17
CA THR A 334 36.99 55.00 88.13
C THR A 334 35.89 55.42 87.17
N GLU A 335 35.56 56.71 87.06
CA GLU A 335 34.60 57.21 86.06
C GLU A 335 35.08 56.91 84.63
N GLU A 336 36.35 57.17 84.32
CA GLU A 336 36.93 56.85 83.01
C GLU A 336 36.89 55.33 82.73
N ILE A 337 37.18 54.50 83.73
CA ILE A 337 37.07 53.04 83.60
C ILE A 337 35.61 52.63 83.37
N ARG A 338 34.65 53.22 84.10
CA ARG A 338 33.22 52.93 83.95
C ARG A 338 32.73 53.20 82.53
N GLN A 339 33.12 54.34 81.96
CA GLN A 339 32.80 54.67 80.57
C GLN A 339 33.39 53.66 79.58
N ARG A 340 34.64 53.23 79.79
CA ARG A 340 35.26 52.19 78.95
C ARG A 340 34.54 50.84 79.05
N ILE A 341 34.12 50.44 80.26
CA ILE A 341 33.33 49.21 80.45
C ILE A 341 31.96 49.32 79.77
N GLY A 342 31.30 50.47 79.87
CA GLY A 342 30.03 50.72 79.17
C GLY A 342 30.16 50.56 77.66
N ASN A 343 31.20 51.16 77.05
CA ASN A 343 31.48 51.01 75.62
C ASN A 343 31.77 49.54 75.25
N LEU A 344 32.53 48.81 76.08
CA LEU A 344 32.80 47.38 75.84
C LEU A 344 31.53 46.52 75.89
N GLN A 345 30.61 46.81 76.82
CA GLN A 345 29.33 46.12 76.90
C GLN A 345 28.45 46.41 75.68
N GLU A 346 28.42 47.65 75.20
CA GLU A 346 27.70 48.02 73.98
C GLU A 346 28.26 47.30 72.75
N GLU A 347 29.58 47.31 72.56
CA GLU A 347 30.25 46.59 71.47
C GLU A 347 29.96 45.08 71.52
N MET A 348 29.96 44.47 72.71
CA MET A 348 29.60 43.05 72.84
C MET A 348 28.15 42.76 72.47
N ARG A 349 27.20 43.63 72.83
CA ARG A 349 25.80 43.48 72.37
C ARG A 349 25.71 43.54 70.85
N ASN A 350 26.42 44.48 70.22
CA ASN A 350 26.48 44.59 68.77
C ASN A 350 27.07 43.33 68.11
N ILE A 351 28.10 42.73 68.72
CA ILE A 351 28.68 41.47 68.24
C ILE A 351 27.68 40.32 68.36
N VAL A 352 26.97 40.17 69.49
CA VAL A 352 25.95 39.11 69.67
C VAL A 352 24.84 39.25 68.63
N ASP A 353 24.35 40.46 68.38
CA ASP A 353 23.32 40.73 67.37
C ASP A 353 23.83 40.40 65.94
N ALA A 354 25.10 40.70 65.65
CA ALA A 354 25.73 40.29 64.40
C ALA A 354 25.85 38.76 64.27
N MET A 355 26.17 38.04 65.35
CA MET A 355 26.22 36.56 65.36
C MET A 355 24.84 35.93 65.20
N ALA A 356 23.79 36.53 65.78
CA ALA A 356 22.41 36.09 65.58
C ALA A 356 22.01 36.18 64.10
N ARG A 357 22.27 37.33 63.46
CA ARG A 357 22.08 37.48 62.00
C ARG A 357 22.93 36.49 61.19
N GLY A 358 24.14 36.20 61.64
CA GLY A 358 25.01 35.19 61.02
C GLY A 358 24.38 33.79 61.08
N THR A 359 23.80 33.43 62.22
CA THR A 359 23.10 32.14 62.42
C THR A 359 21.89 32.02 61.50
N ASP A 360 21.09 33.08 61.38
CA ASP A 360 19.95 33.12 60.46
C ASP A 360 20.39 32.98 59.00
N ALA A 361 21.50 33.63 58.63
CA ALA A 361 22.06 33.54 57.28
C ALA A 361 22.56 32.12 56.95
N VAL A 362 23.20 31.43 57.89
CA VAL A 362 23.63 30.04 57.71
C VAL A 362 22.43 29.11 57.58
N THR A 363 21.41 29.29 58.42
CA THR A 363 20.17 28.49 58.38
C THR A 363 19.47 28.63 57.03
N ASN A 364 19.36 29.86 56.51
CA ASN A 364 18.82 30.10 55.18
C ASN A 364 19.69 29.45 54.08
N GLY A 365 21.02 29.57 54.20
CA GLY A 365 21.96 28.90 53.30
C GLY A 365 21.76 27.38 53.24
N GLN A 366 21.58 26.72 54.38
CA GLN A 366 21.28 25.30 54.45
C GLN A 366 19.96 24.94 53.76
N GLN A 367 18.91 25.74 53.94
CA GLN A 367 17.63 25.52 53.27
C GLN A 367 17.79 25.59 51.74
N VAL A 368 18.45 26.63 51.22
CA VAL A 368 18.69 26.80 49.78
C VAL A 368 19.51 25.63 49.21
N ILE A 369 20.54 25.18 49.93
CA ILE A 369 21.35 24.03 49.51
C ILE A 369 20.50 22.74 49.47
N GLY A 370 19.59 22.54 50.44
CA GLY A 370 18.65 21.42 50.45
C GLY A 370 17.70 21.42 49.24
N GLU A 371 17.20 22.59 48.84
CA GLU A 371 16.40 22.74 47.62
C GLU A 371 17.20 22.40 46.36
N VAL A 372 18.46 22.83 46.29
CA VAL A 372 19.37 22.46 45.19
C VAL A 372 19.60 20.95 45.14
N SER A 373 19.82 20.30 46.29
CA SER A 373 19.98 18.84 46.38
C SER A 373 18.81 18.10 45.73
N THR A 374 17.59 18.49 46.09
CA THR A 374 16.35 17.88 45.58
C THR A 374 16.22 18.07 44.06
N ARG A 375 16.56 19.26 43.55
CA ARG A 375 16.52 19.55 42.11
C ARG A 375 17.56 18.74 41.32
N ILE A 376 18.76 18.53 41.87
CA ILE A 376 19.78 17.70 41.21
C ILE A 376 19.34 16.25 41.16
N GLU A 377 18.75 15.73 42.23
CA GLU A 377 18.20 14.38 42.28
C GLU A 377 17.09 14.18 41.22
N ASP A 378 16.16 15.14 41.11
CA ASP A 378 15.13 15.16 40.06
C ASP A 378 15.70 15.12 38.64
N ILE A 379 16.80 15.84 38.39
CA ILE A 379 17.48 15.81 37.09
C ILE A 379 18.06 14.41 36.84
N GLY A 380 18.70 13.80 37.85
CA GLY A 380 19.22 12.44 37.76
C GLY A 380 18.14 11.42 37.39
N PHE A 381 16.97 11.48 38.04
CA PHE A 381 15.82 10.62 37.71
C PHE A 381 15.32 10.83 36.29
N LYS A 382 15.19 12.09 35.84
CA LYS A 382 14.75 12.40 34.46
C LYS A 382 15.74 11.91 33.42
N MET A 383 17.05 11.99 33.67
CA MET A 383 18.05 11.48 32.75
C MET A 383 18.03 9.95 32.68
N ALA A 384 17.83 9.26 33.82
CA ALA A 384 17.65 7.82 33.83
C ALA A 384 16.38 7.36 33.08
N ASP A 385 15.28 8.12 33.16
CA ASP A 385 14.08 7.89 32.35
C ASP A 385 14.37 8.09 30.85
N SER A 386 15.09 9.15 30.48
CA SER A 386 15.53 9.37 29.10
C SER A 386 16.35 8.21 28.55
N THR A 387 17.30 7.66 29.32
CA THR A 387 18.09 6.50 28.90
C THR A 387 17.21 5.27 28.61
N ARG A 388 16.23 4.97 29.47
CA ARG A 388 15.28 3.87 29.23
C ARG A 388 14.45 4.09 27.96
N ARG A 389 13.95 5.31 27.73
CA ARG A 389 13.18 5.63 26.51
C ARG A 389 14.02 5.49 25.25
N ILE A 390 15.30 5.80 25.32
CA ILE A 390 16.23 5.64 24.20
C ILE A 390 16.44 4.15 23.88
N GLU A 391 16.53 3.30 24.89
CA GLU A 391 16.58 1.84 24.72
C GLU A 391 15.30 1.30 24.06
N ASP A 392 14.13 1.78 24.49
CA ASP A 392 12.84 1.46 23.85
C ASP A 392 12.82 1.87 22.37
N ILE A 393 13.35 3.06 22.05
CA ILE A 393 13.49 3.52 20.66
C ILE A 393 14.38 2.56 19.87
N SER A 394 15.52 2.11 20.41
CA SER A 394 16.39 1.14 19.73
C SER A 394 15.67 -0.18 19.41
N HIS A 395 14.81 -0.66 20.32
CA HIS A 395 13.98 -1.83 20.05
C HIS A 395 12.97 -1.60 18.92
N ILE A 396 12.28 -0.45 18.92
CA ILE A 396 11.33 -0.09 17.86
C ILE A 396 12.03 0.03 16.51
N LEU A 397 13.22 0.65 16.46
CA LEU A 397 13.99 0.78 15.23
C LEU A 397 14.40 -0.59 14.67
N ALA A 398 14.81 -1.54 15.52
CA ALA A 398 15.13 -2.90 15.09
C ALA A 398 13.90 -3.65 14.53
N GLU A 399 12.70 -3.37 15.04
CA GLU A 399 11.46 -3.89 14.46
C GLU A 399 11.11 -3.22 13.13
N GLN A 400 11.29 -1.90 13.03
CA GLN A 400 11.08 -1.16 11.78
C GLN A 400 12.04 -1.60 10.68
N THR A 401 13.31 -1.90 10.99
CA THR A 401 14.25 -2.46 10.00
C THR A 401 13.74 -3.80 9.47
N ARG A 402 13.29 -4.71 10.34
CA ARG A 402 12.73 -6.00 9.92
C ARG A 402 11.47 -5.84 9.07
N ALA A 403 10.62 -4.86 9.40
CA ALA A 403 9.44 -4.55 8.61
C ALA A 403 9.82 -4.00 7.22
N ALA A 404 10.83 -3.13 7.15
CA ALA A 404 11.36 -2.60 5.90
C ALA A 404 11.89 -3.73 4.99
N ASP A 405 12.67 -4.66 5.53
CA ASP A 405 13.19 -5.82 4.81
C ASP A 405 12.06 -6.73 4.27
N ALA A 406 11.01 -6.92 5.07
CA ALA A 406 9.84 -7.69 4.65
C ALA A 406 9.08 -7.01 3.50
N VAL A 407 8.94 -5.68 3.55
CA VAL A 407 8.33 -4.92 2.45
C VAL A 407 9.21 -5.02 1.20
N GLN A 408 10.53 -4.90 1.33
CA GLN A 408 11.45 -5.03 0.19
C GLN A 408 11.36 -6.41 -0.48
N THR A 409 11.24 -7.46 0.32
CA THR A 409 11.00 -8.82 -0.18
C THR A 409 9.66 -8.90 -0.92
N GLY A 410 8.58 -8.36 -0.34
CA GLY A 410 7.28 -8.34 -0.98
C GLY A 410 7.25 -7.56 -2.30
N ILE A 411 8.05 -6.50 -2.42
CA ILE A 411 8.22 -5.76 -3.69
C ILE A 411 8.93 -6.62 -4.74
N SER A 412 9.97 -7.38 -4.34
CA SER A 412 10.63 -8.33 -5.25
C SER A 412 9.66 -9.39 -5.75
N ASP A 413 8.85 -9.95 -4.86
CA ASP A 413 7.83 -10.95 -5.23
C ASP A 413 6.79 -10.37 -6.20
N ILE A 414 6.36 -9.12 -5.99
CA ILE A 414 5.45 -8.41 -6.90
C ILE A 414 6.10 -8.22 -8.28
N ALA A 415 7.38 -7.84 -8.33
CA ALA A 415 8.10 -7.65 -9.59
C ALA A 415 8.22 -8.97 -10.37
N ASP A 416 8.57 -10.06 -9.68
CA ASP A 416 8.66 -11.40 -10.28
C ASP A 416 7.29 -11.87 -10.81
N GLN A 417 6.23 -11.77 -10.00
CA GLN A 417 4.86 -12.10 -10.42
C GLN A 417 4.38 -11.24 -11.60
N THR A 418 4.74 -9.96 -11.61
CA THR A 418 4.42 -9.06 -12.73
C THR A 418 5.13 -9.50 -14.01
N GLY A 419 6.40 -9.92 -13.90
CA GLY A 419 7.17 -10.50 -15.00
C GLY A 419 6.55 -11.77 -15.55
N GLU A 420 6.15 -12.70 -14.68
CA GLU A 420 5.47 -13.95 -15.07
C GLU A 420 4.13 -13.67 -15.77
N GLN A 421 3.33 -12.75 -15.23
CA GLN A 421 2.03 -12.39 -15.83
C GLN A 421 2.19 -11.71 -17.19
N VAL A 422 3.20 -10.86 -17.36
CA VAL A 422 3.55 -10.29 -18.67
C VAL A 422 3.94 -11.39 -19.66
N GLY A 423 4.71 -12.40 -19.23
CA GLY A 423 5.04 -13.58 -20.03
C GLY A 423 3.80 -14.35 -20.46
N ALA A 424 2.93 -14.71 -19.51
CA ALA A 424 1.70 -15.45 -19.78
C ALA A 424 0.76 -14.71 -20.74
N ILE A 425 0.64 -13.38 -20.63
CA ILE A 425 -0.19 -12.61 -21.56
C ILE A 425 0.38 -12.62 -22.97
N ARG A 426 1.71 -12.55 -23.14
CA ARG A 426 2.35 -12.68 -24.46
C ARG A 426 2.08 -14.05 -25.08
N ASP A 427 2.20 -15.13 -24.30
CA ASP A 427 1.88 -16.47 -24.77
C ASP A 427 0.42 -16.58 -25.22
N ILE A 428 -0.52 -15.98 -24.50
CA ILE A 428 -1.94 -15.94 -24.91
C ILE A 428 -2.13 -15.13 -26.19
N ILE A 429 -1.44 -14.00 -26.35
CA ILE A 429 -1.49 -13.19 -27.57
C ILE A 429 -0.96 -13.99 -28.78
N ASP A 430 0.12 -14.74 -28.61
CA ASP A 430 0.68 -15.58 -29.67
C ASP A 430 -0.30 -16.70 -30.08
N VAL A 431 -0.93 -17.37 -29.11
CA VAL A 431 -1.98 -18.37 -29.36
C VAL A 431 -3.16 -17.74 -30.10
N ILE A 432 -3.59 -16.55 -29.68
CA ILE A 432 -4.67 -15.82 -30.38
C ILE A 432 -4.25 -15.52 -31.83
N GLY A 433 -3.01 -15.06 -32.05
CA GLY A 433 -2.49 -14.81 -33.40
C GLY A 433 -2.51 -16.06 -34.29
N ASP A 434 -2.30 -17.24 -33.73
CA ASP A 434 -2.46 -18.50 -34.47
C ASP A 434 -3.92 -18.83 -34.80
N VAL A 435 -4.86 -18.55 -33.90
CA VAL A 435 -6.30 -18.71 -34.19
C VAL A 435 -6.78 -17.69 -35.23
N GLU A 436 -6.27 -16.46 -35.21
CA GLU A 436 -6.55 -15.45 -36.23
C GLU A 436 -6.12 -15.92 -37.62
N LYS A 437 -4.96 -16.57 -37.76
CA LYS A 437 -4.52 -17.17 -39.03
C LYS A 437 -5.51 -18.26 -39.51
N LEU A 438 -6.05 -19.06 -38.60
CA LEU A 438 -7.07 -20.07 -38.95
C LEU A 438 -8.37 -19.43 -39.41
N ILE A 439 -8.80 -18.35 -38.76
CA ILE A 439 -9.95 -17.54 -39.21
C ILE A 439 -9.70 -16.99 -40.61
N ASP A 440 -8.52 -16.44 -40.88
CA ASP A 440 -8.19 -15.88 -42.18
C ASP A 440 -8.24 -16.94 -43.28
N VAL A 441 -7.70 -18.14 -43.03
CA VAL A 441 -7.82 -19.29 -43.95
C VAL A 441 -9.29 -19.63 -44.20
N GLN A 442 -10.11 -19.69 -43.14
CA GLN A 442 -11.53 -20.00 -43.25
C GLN A 442 -12.30 -18.91 -44.02
N ILE A 443 -11.96 -17.63 -43.83
CA ILE A 443 -12.52 -16.51 -44.61
C ILE A 443 -12.11 -16.64 -46.08
N SER A 444 -10.85 -16.98 -46.37
CA SER A 444 -10.36 -17.19 -47.74
C SER A 444 -11.07 -18.35 -48.44
N GLU A 445 -11.32 -19.46 -47.74
CA GLU A 445 -12.09 -20.60 -48.28
C GLU A 445 -13.55 -20.22 -48.55
N LEU A 446 -14.13 -19.29 -47.78
CA LEU A 446 -15.49 -18.80 -47.99
C LEU A 446 -15.61 -17.86 -49.21
N VAL A 447 -14.51 -17.33 -49.75
CA VAL A 447 -14.53 -16.42 -50.91
C VAL A 447 -15.05 -17.10 -52.18
N GLN A 448 -14.90 -18.42 -52.30
CA GLN A 448 -15.34 -19.18 -53.46
C GLN A 448 -16.88 -19.35 -53.53
N TYR A 449 -17.58 -19.08 -52.44
CA TYR A 449 -19.03 -19.18 -52.37
C TYR A 449 -19.69 -17.81 -52.55
N GLU A 450 -20.81 -17.80 -53.26
CA GLU A 450 -21.64 -16.60 -53.41
C GLU A 450 -22.47 -16.38 -52.14
N ILE A 451 -21.91 -15.61 -51.21
CA ILE A 451 -22.50 -15.37 -49.89
C ILE A 451 -23.23 -14.01 -49.88
N PRO A 452 -24.54 -14.00 -49.61
CA PRO A 452 -25.31 -12.76 -49.49
C PRO A 452 -24.73 -11.80 -48.46
N ASN A 453 -24.75 -10.50 -48.80
CA ASN A 453 -24.41 -9.42 -47.88
C ASN A 453 -23.02 -9.55 -47.23
N ARG A 454 -22.07 -10.23 -47.90
CA ARG A 454 -20.72 -10.53 -47.37
C ARG A 454 -20.03 -9.30 -46.80
N THR A 455 -20.11 -8.15 -47.50
CA THR A 455 -19.48 -6.88 -47.05
C THR A 455 -20.04 -6.39 -45.71
N ILE A 456 -21.35 -6.50 -45.47
CA ILE A 456 -22.00 -6.11 -44.21
C ILE A 456 -21.54 -7.02 -43.08
N ARG A 457 -21.37 -8.32 -43.37
CA ARG A 457 -21.00 -9.34 -42.39
C ARG A 457 -19.51 -9.25 -42.03
N SER A 458 -18.64 -9.12 -43.04
CA SER A 458 -17.20 -8.86 -42.88
C SER A 458 -16.91 -7.56 -42.15
N ALA A 459 -17.77 -6.54 -42.25
CA ALA A 459 -17.60 -5.30 -41.54
C ALA A 459 -17.54 -5.50 -40.02
N LYS A 460 -18.21 -6.49 -39.45
CA LYS A 460 -18.12 -6.77 -38.00
C LYS A 460 -16.68 -7.12 -37.60
N ALA A 461 -16.07 -8.07 -38.31
CA ALA A 461 -14.68 -8.46 -38.09
C ALA A 461 -13.74 -7.26 -38.31
N ASP A 462 -13.86 -6.57 -39.46
CA ASP A 462 -12.99 -5.44 -39.82
C ASP A 462 -12.97 -4.34 -38.72
N HIS A 463 -14.13 -3.97 -38.16
CA HIS A 463 -14.20 -2.95 -37.10
C HIS A 463 -13.69 -3.46 -35.74
N SER A 464 -13.87 -4.75 -35.43
CA SER A 464 -13.29 -5.35 -34.22
C SER A 464 -11.76 -5.43 -34.30
N VAL A 465 -11.20 -5.75 -35.47
CA VAL A 465 -9.75 -5.74 -35.73
C VAL A 465 -9.17 -4.33 -35.57
N TYR A 466 -9.86 -3.31 -36.09
CA TYR A 466 -9.41 -1.92 -35.90
C TYR A 466 -9.35 -1.51 -34.41
N CYS A 467 -10.36 -1.90 -33.62
CA CYS A 467 -10.34 -1.67 -32.18
C CYS A 467 -9.20 -2.42 -31.47
N LYS A 468 -8.95 -3.68 -31.88
CA LYS A 468 -7.81 -4.48 -31.40
C LYS A 468 -6.48 -3.78 -31.67
N GLN A 469 -6.23 -3.36 -32.91
CA GLN A 469 -4.96 -2.74 -33.31
C GLN A 469 -4.62 -1.51 -32.47
N ILE A 470 -5.61 -0.65 -32.19
CA ILE A 470 -5.40 0.50 -31.31
C ILE A 470 -5.11 0.05 -29.88
N ALA A 471 -5.80 -0.97 -29.37
CA ALA A 471 -5.53 -1.52 -28.04
C ALA A 471 -4.10 -2.03 -27.90
N GLU A 472 -3.60 -2.75 -28.90
CA GLU A 472 -2.24 -3.31 -28.99
C GLU A 472 -1.18 -2.20 -29.04
N ILE A 473 -1.38 -1.16 -29.86
CA ILE A 473 -0.49 0.01 -29.92
C ILE A 473 -0.41 0.70 -28.56
N LEU A 474 -1.56 0.99 -27.93
CA LEU A 474 -1.59 1.63 -26.62
C LEU A 474 -0.99 0.78 -25.51
N ALA A 475 -0.91 -0.55 -25.69
CA ALA A 475 -0.25 -1.47 -24.75
C ALA A 475 1.23 -1.71 -25.07
N GLY A 476 1.76 -1.14 -26.17
CA GLY A 476 3.13 -1.37 -26.63
C GLY A 476 3.36 -2.76 -27.23
N LEU A 477 2.29 -3.47 -27.62
CA LEU A 477 2.34 -4.80 -28.23
C LEU A 477 2.54 -4.73 -29.76
N ALA A 478 2.18 -3.60 -30.38
CA ALA A 478 2.37 -3.34 -31.78
C ALA A 478 2.92 -1.94 -32.01
N SER A 479 3.78 -1.77 -33.02
CA SER A 479 4.17 -0.43 -33.49
C SER A 479 3.11 0.12 -34.44
N GLU A 480 2.96 1.45 -34.40
CA GLU A 480 2.12 2.19 -35.33
C GLU A 480 2.78 2.17 -36.73
N HIS A 481 2.16 1.49 -37.69
CA HIS A 481 2.74 1.31 -39.04
C HIS A 481 2.05 2.14 -40.14
N ASP A 482 0.88 2.74 -39.90
CA ASP A 482 0.11 3.41 -40.97
C ASP A 482 -0.68 4.64 -40.49
N GLU A 483 -0.36 5.82 -41.06
CA GLU A 483 -1.09 7.08 -40.84
C GLU A 483 -2.51 7.07 -41.44
N SER A 484 -2.85 6.07 -42.27
CA SER A 484 -4.16 5.92 -42.92
C SER A 484 -5.22 5.24 -42.03
N MET A 485 -4.81 4.69 -40.88
CA MET A 485 -5.72 4.15 -39.86
C MET A 485 -6.52 5.29 -39.23
N GLY A 486 -7.76 5.54 -39.69
CA GLY A 486 -8.64 6.45 -38.94
C GLY A 486 -9.78 7.12 -39.67
N LYS A 487 -9.88 7.04 -41.01
CA LYS A 487 -11.04 7.65 -41.70
C LYS A 487 -12.14 6.62 -41.93
N SER A 488 -13.32 6.90 -41.38
CA SER A 488 -14.54 6.12 -41.61
C SER A 488 -14.92 6.03 -43.09
N THR A 489 -14.49 6.97 -43.94
CA THR A 489 -14.76 6.97 -45.38
C THR A 489 -13.74 6.18 -46.21
N THR A 490 -12.61 5.77 -45.63
CA THR A 490 -11.57 5.01 -46.32
C THR A 490 -11.55 3.53 -45.95
N CYS A 491 -12.27 3.14 -44.88
CA CYS A 491 -12.46 1.74 -44.50
C CYS A 491 -13.34 1.00 -45.53
N ARG A 492 -13.23 -0.34 -45.58
CA ARG A 492 -13.94 -1.18 -46.56
C ARG A 492 -15.46 -0.98 -46.48
N PHE A 493 -16.01 -0.94 -45.27
CA PHE A 493 -17.44 -0.70 -45.04
C PHE A 493 -17.86 0.71 -45.46
N GLY A 494 -17.10 1.75 -45.11
CA GLY A 494 -17.38 3.14 -45.50
C GLY A 494 -17.41 3.33 -47.01
N LYS A 495 -16.42 2.75 -47.72
CA LYS A 495 -16.39 2.75 -49.20
C LYS A 495 -17.63 2.09 -49.78
N TRP A 496 -18.09 0.98 -49.20
CA TRP A 496 -19.32 0.31 -49.62
C TRP A 496 -20.57 1.14 -49.29
N TYR A 497 -20.65 1.70 -48.08
CA TYR A 497 -21.76 2.51 -47.59
C TYR A 497 -22.07 3.69 -48.53
N ASP A 498 -21.03 4.38 -49.00
CA ASP A 498 -21.17 5.53 -49.92
C ASP A 498 -21.31 5.13 -51.39
N SER A 499 -21.07 3.85 -51.74
CA SER A 499 -21.15 3.37 -53.13
C SER A 499 -22.60 3.16 -53.60
N PRO A 500 -22.83 3.06 -54.93
CA PRO A 500 -24.11 2.62 -55.47
C PRO A 500 -24.53 1.22 -54.99
N ALA A 501 -23.58 0.36 -54.60
CA ALA A 501 -23.87 -0.99 -54.13
C ALA A 501 -24.63 -1.03 -52.78
N SER A 502 -24.70 0.09 -52.06
CA SER A 502 -25.50 0.21 -50.84
C SER A 502 -26.95 0.62 -51.10
N GLU A 503 -27.29 1.07 -52.32
CA GLU A 503 -28.60 1.64 -52.66
C GLU A 503 -29.80 0.76 -52.25
N PRO A 504 -29.77 -0.57 -52.45
CA PRO A 504 -30.86 -1.46 -52.00
C PRO A 504 -31.11 -1.39 -50.49
N PHE A 505 -30.11 -1.07 -49.68
CA PHE A 505 -30.17 -1.12 -48.22
C PHE A 505 -30.52 0.24 -47.57
N ARG A 506 -30.52 1.34 -48.33
CA ARG A 506 -30.64 2.71 -47.77
C ARG A 506 -31.95 3.01 -47.06
N HIS A 507 -32.99 2.24 -47.35
CA HIS A 507 -34.30 2.39 -46.73
C HIS A 507 -34.36 1.75 -45.33
N LEU A 508 -33.45 0.81 -45.02
CA LEU A 508 -33.43 0.04 -43.79
C LEU A 508 -33.09 0.94 -42.57
N PRO A 509 -33.81 0.80 -41.44
CA PRO A 509 -33.50 1.54 -40.21
C PRO A 509 -32.07 1.34 -39.72
N ALA A 510 -31.57 0.09 -39.71
CA ALA A 510 -30.22 -0.20 -39.25
C ALA A 510 -29.14 0.40 -40.17
N PHE A 511 -29.43 0.56 -41.47
CA PHE A 511 -28.52 1.22 -42.41
C PHE A 511 -28.33 2.70 -42.07
N LYS A 512 -29.36 3.40 -41.61
CA LYS A 512 -29.23 4.80 -41.17
C LYS A 512 -28.58 4.90 -39.79
N ALA A 513 -28.93 3.98 -38.89
CA ALA A 513 -28.47 3.98 -37.51
C ALA A 513 -26.94 3.72 -37.39
N ILE A 514 -26.34 2.97 -38.31
CA ILE A 514 -24.91 2.58 -38.22
C ILE A 514 -23.94 3.75 -38.35
N LEU A 515 -24.34 4.83 -39.05
CA LEU A 515 -23.42 5.88 -39.47
C LEU A 515 -22.82 6.65 -38.29
N ALA A 516 -23.62 6.95 -37.27
CA ALA A 516 -23.17 7.69 -36.09
C ALA A 516 -22.12 6.90 -35.27
N PRO A 517 -22.41 5.69 -34.74
CA PRO A 517 -21.43 4.93 -33.99
C PRO A 517 -20.20 4.55 -34.83
N HIS A 518 -20.36 4.25 -36.12
CA HIS A 518 -19.23 4.00 -37.03
C HIS A 518 -18.28 5.20 -37.15
N ARG A 519 -18.81 6.42 -37.29
CA ARG A 519 -17.97 7.64 -37.32
C ARG A 519 -17.28 7.87 -35.99
N THR A 520 -18.01 7.77 -34.89
CA THR A 520 -17.47 7.94 -33.53
C THR A 520 -16.34 6.94 -33.24
N GLN A 521 -16.47 5.68 -33.64
CA GLN A 521 -15.40 4.69 -33.49
C GLN A 521 -14.10 5.14 -34.18
N HIS A 522 -14.19 5.61 -35.42
CA HIS A 522 -13.02 6.05 -36.17
C HIS A 522 -12.41 7.34 -35.63
N GLU A 523 -13.25 8.32 -35.29
CA GLU A 523 -12.83 9.61 -34.70
C GLU A 523 -12.13 9.41 -33.36
N GLU A 524 -12.71 8.63 -32.45
CA GLU A 524 -12.13 8.35 -31.14
C GLU A 524 -10.86 7.49 -31.26
N GLY A 525 -10.81 6.55 -32.20
CA GLY A 525 -9.60 5.78 -32.48
C GLY A 525 -8.44 6.67 -32.96
N ALA A 526 -8.71 7.58 -33.91
CA ALA A 526 -7.72 8.54 -34.39
C ALA A 526 -7.27 9.50 -33.29
N ALA A 527 -8.20 9.94 -32.44
CA ALA A 527 -7.89 10.80 -31.30
C ALA A 527 -7.06 10.06 -30.22
N ALA A 528 -7.31 8.76 -30.00
CA ALA A 528 -6.50 7.94 -29.10
C ALA A 528 -5.04 7.84 -29.59
N LEU A 529 -4.83 7.58 -30.88
CA LEU A 529 -3.49 7.55 -31.47
C LEU A 529 -2.83 8.94 -31.44
N ALA A 530 -3.57 10.01 -31.69
CA ALA A 530 -3.03 11.37 -31.61
C ALA A 530 -2.59 11.74 -30.19
N ALA A 531 -3.34 11.34 -29.16
CA ALA A 531 -2.95 11.51 -27.76
C ALA A 531 -1.73 10.64 -27.41
N TYR A 532 -1.68 9.39 -27.88
CA TYR A 532 -0.54 8.49 -27.72
C TYR A 532 0.77 9.07 -28.30
N ARG A 533 0.73 9.62 -29.52
CA ARG A 533 1.88 10.29 -30.15
C ARG A 533 2.37 11.51 -29.36
N LYS A 534 1.48 12.18 -28.63
CA LYS A 534 1.81 13.29 -27.71
C LYS A 534 2.32 12.81 -26.34
N LYS A 535 2.43 11.49 -26.13
CA LYS A 535 2.74 10.84 -24.85
C LYS A 535 1.71 11.14 -23.75
N ASP A 536 0.49 11.53 -24.14
CA ASP A 536 -0.64 11.69 -23.23
C ASP A 536 -1.39 10.36 -23.11
N MET A 537 -0.87 9.47 -22.26
CA MET A 537 -1.45 8.13 -22.07
C MET A 537 -2.84 8.19 -21.43
N ALA A 538 -3.09 9.15 -20.54
CA ALA A 538 -4.41 9.32 -19.90
C ALA A 538 -5.46 9.75 -20.93
N GLY A 539 -5.13 10.73 -21.78
CA GLY A 539 -5.98 11.14 -22.89
C GLY A 539 -6.20 10.00 -23.90
N ALA A 540 -5.14 9.28 -24.26
CA ALA A 540 -5.23 8.15 -25.18
C ALA A 540 -6.19 7.05 -24.68
N GLN A 541 -6.13 6.72 -23.40
CA GLN A 541 -7.03 5.75 -22.77
C GLN A 541 -8.48 6.24 -22.71
N ALA A 542 -8.70 7.52 -22.41
CA ALA A 542 -10.04 8.10 -22.38
C ALA A 542 -10.71 8.06 -23.77
N HIS A 543 -9.95 8.38 -24.83
CA HIS A 543 -10.41 8.23 -26.21
C HIS A 543 -10.66 6.76 -26.57
N PHE A 544 -9.76 5.84 -26.20
CA PHE A 544 -9.94 4.41 -26.46
C PHE A 544 -11.19 3.83 -25.77
N ALA A 545 -11.52 4.25 -24.55
CA ALA A 545 -12.74 3.80 -23.88
C ALA A 545 -14.02 4.26 -24.59
N ARG A 546 -14.01 5.47 -25.17
CA ARG A 546 -15.12 5.95 -26.01
C ARG A 546 -15.19 5.21 -27.33
N MET A 547 -14.04 4.94 -27.95
CA MET A 547 -13.94 4.10 -29.14
C MET A 547 -14.54 2.71 -28.92
N GLU A 548 -14.18 2.02 -27.83
CA GLU A 548 -14.68 0.67 -27.53
C GLU A 548 -16.21 0.64 -27.37
N LYS A 549 -16.76 1.66 -26.72
CA LYS A 549 -18.22 1.83 -26.61
C LYS A 549 -18.84 1.98 -28.00
N ALA A 550 -18.29 2.87 -28.83
CA ALA A 550 -18.76 3.08 -30.20
C ALA A 550 -18.60 1.81 -31.07
N THR A 551 -17.51 1.05 -30.91
CA THR A 551 -17.31 -0.25 -31.59
C THR A 551 -18.43 -1.21 -31.24
N ARG A 552 -18.82 -1.33 -29.96
CA ARG A 552 -19.93 -2.21 -29.57
C ARG A 552 -21.25 -1.81 -30.24
N GLU A 553 -21.56 -0.51 -30.23
CA GLU A 553 -22.75 0.04 -30.89
C GLU A 553 -22.71 -0.20 -32.42
N THR A 554 -21.54 -0.09 -33.05
CA THR A 554 -21.30 -0.42 -34.46
C THR A 554 -21.53 -1.90 -34.74
N LEU A 555 -21.00 -2.80 -33.92
CA LEU A 555 -21.16 -4.26 -34.10
C LEU A 555 -22.62 -4.70 -33.94
N ASP A 556 -23.31 -4.18 -32.93
CA ASP A 556 -24.74 -4.45 -32.68
C ASP A 556 -25.60 -3.99 -33.88
N THR A 557 -25.34 -2.77 -34.37
CA THR A 557 -26.08 -2.20 -35.49
C THR A 557 -25.74 -2.90 -36.82
N LEU A 558 -24.51 -3.37 -37.02
CA LEU A 558 -24.15 -4.24 -38.16
C LEU A 558 -24.86 -5.60 -38.08
N GLY A 559 -25.09 -6.12 -36.88
CA GLY A 559 -25.91 -7.32 -36.67
C GLY A 559 -27.38 -7.12 -37.05
N ALA A 560 -27.95 -5.99 -36.65
CA ALA A 560 -29.30 -5.61 -37.06
C ALA A 560 -29.38 -5.42 -38.58
N LEU A 561 -28.42 -4.70 -39.18
CA LEU A 561 -28.36 -4.49 -40.62
C LEU A 561 -28.20 -5.79 -41.40
N ALA A 562 -27.35 -6.72 -40.94
CA ALA A 562 -27.20 -8.03 -41.57
C ALA A 562 -28.50 -8.85 -41.51
N THR A 563 -29.30 -8.70 -40.45
CA THR A 563 -30.59 -9.40 -40.29
C THR A 563 -31.65 -8.79 -41.21
N GLU A 564 -31.79 -7.45 -41.21
CA GLU A 564 -32.71 -6.72 -42.08
C GLU A 564 -32.39 -6.98 -43.56
N ALA A 565 -31.11 -7.01 -43.92
CA ALA A 565 -30.62 -7.25 -45.28
C ALA A 565 -30.94 -8.64 -45.84
N ARG A 566 -31.20 -9.66 -45.00
CA ARG A 566 -31.62 -11.00 -45.48
C ARG A 566 -32.97 -10.95 -46.21
N SER A 567 -33.85 -10.02 -45.85
CA SER A 567 -35.15 -9.85 -46.51
C SER A 567 -35.05 -9.33 -47.95
N ILE A 568 -33.94 -8.68 -48.30
CA ILE A 568 -33.68 -8.12 -49.64
C ILE A 568 -33.10 -9.19 -50.58
N THR A 569 -32.42 -10.21 -50.05
CA THR A 569 -31.79 -11.27 -50.84
C THR A 569 -32.71 -12.48 -51.09
N GLN A 570 -33.91 -12.50 -50.50
CA GLN A 570 -34.94 -13.55 -50.69
C GLN A 570 -36.01 -13.18 -51.74
N GLN A 571 -35.85 -12.05 -52.43
CA GLN A 571 -36.60 -11.67 -53.64
C GLN A 571 -35.71 -11.82 -54.86
#